data_AF-A0A6H9YNC6-F1
#
_entry.id   AF-A0A6H9YNC6-F1
#
_cell.length_a   1.000
_cell.length_b   1.000
_cell.length_c   1.000
_cell.angle_alpha   90.00
_cell.angle_beta   90.00
_cell.angle_gamma   90.00
#
_symmetry.space_group_name_H-M   'P 1'
#
loop_
_entity.id
_entity.type
_entity.pdbx_description
1 polymer ?
#
loop_
_entity_poly.entity_id
_entity_poly.type
_entity_poly.pdbx_seq_one_letter_code
_entity_poly.pdbx_strand_id
1 'polypeptide(L)'
;MAVRERFIFLGEAGQQIGSSLDHLQASRTLAEVLVPRLADFVAVELLERVAAADWEPASHVVDGTTLMRRVAVVHEDEPGRWDDTVPEGEALFLPDDTPFVEAMTTGRAVHVPRRALLVVPLVARGRVLGTFKLLRKAGRSGFDEIDLAVVDELGRRAALCIDNGRLYRREVQMVQELQRAMLPAEAPQIAGARVCFRYRPAGQVAQVGGDWFDAIPLPGCRLGIVIGDVMGPGVTSAAIMGQLRTAVRTLASQDLRPDQLLRHLDDLAQRLGEGCVATCVYAVYDPVDRRCQIANAGHLPPVLVSPYGETAVLRLPSGVPIGVGDESFEPFETVEFPVADGARLVFCTDGLLERRDRDVAVGLEMLRGRLAGTGRTLDDTCDDIVDVLTPESPADDVALVAVALDGISKEDVAAWDLEAEASMVPRARAQATAKLLDWGLRELVDTVELLVSELVTNALLHGAGAIGMRLIKGSTLLCEVNDDGHELPRLCQADANDESGRGLQLVSHLAERWGTRRTDLGKVVWFEHRLP
;
A
#
# COMPACT_ATOMS: atom_id res chain seq x y z
N MET A 1 4.42 32.61 -46.36
CA MET A 1 3.59 32.99 -45.20
C MET A 1 4.02 34.36 -44.70
N ALA A 2 3.07 35.24 -44.39
CA ALA A 2 3.37 36.56 -43.84
C ALA A 2 3.91 36.42 -42.39
N VAL A 3 4.80 37.30 -41.94
CA VAL A 3 5.43 37.26 -40.61
C VAL A 3 4.40 37.10 -39.46
N ARG A 4 3.22 37.73 -39.60
CA ARG A 4 2.10 37.62 -38.64
C ARG A 4 1.53 36.21 -38.51
N GLU A 5 1.42 35.46 -39.61
CA GLU A 5 0.91 34.08 -39.59
C GLU A 5 1.88 33.13 -38.87
N ARG A 6 3.19 33.38 -38.98
CA ARG A 6 4.22 32.60 -38.30
C ARG A 6 4.22 32.84 -36.77
N PHE A 7 3.98 34.07 -36.32
CA PHE A 7 3.84 34.35 -34.88
C PHE A 7 2.57 33.73 -34.27
N ILE A 8 1.44 33.79 -34.98
CA ILE A 8 0.20 33.14 -34.55
C ILE A 8 0.42 31.63 -34.41
N PHE A 9 1.04 31.00 -35.41
CA PHE A 9 1.38 29.59 -35.36
C PHE A 9 2.26 29.23 -34.16
N LEU A 10 3.32 29.99 -33.88
CA LEU A 10 4.18 29.76 -32.70
C LEU A 10 3.42 29.79 -31.37
N GLY A 11 2.43 30.69 -31.25
CA GLY A 11 1.56 30.79 -30.08
C GLY A 11 0.66 29.57 -29.91
N GLU A 12 -0.10 29.23 -30.96
CA GLU A 12 -1.03 28.09 -31.00
C GLU A 12 -0.29 26.77 -30.74
N ALA A 13 0.81 26.56 -31.47
CA ALA A 13 1.68 25.40 -31.33
C ALA A 13 2.22 25.24 -29.90
N GLY A 14 2.72 26.33 -29.32
CA GLY A 14 3.24 26.32 -27.95
C GLY A 14 2.17 25.97 -26.92
N GLN A 15 0.94 26.48 -27.08
CA GLN A 15 -0.19 26.13 -26.21
C GLN A 15 -0.59 24.66 -26.35
N GLN A 16 -0.63 24.13 -27.57
CA GLN A 16 -0.96 22.72 -27.80
C GLN A 16 0.10 21.79 -27.19
N ILE A 17 1.38 22.06 -27.42
CA ILE A 17 2.48 21.26 -26.86
C ILE A 17 2.47 21.31 -25.32
N GLY A 18 2.19 22.48 -24.74
CA GLY A 18 2.13 22.67 -23.29
C GLY A 18 0.82 22.27 -22.62
N SER A 19 -0.16 21.75 -23.36
CA SER A 19 -1.48 21.38 -22.83
C SER A 19 -1.47 20.09 -22.00
N SER A 20 -0.42 19.28 -22.10
CA SER A 20 -0.23 18.03 -21.37
C SER A 20 1.04 18.08 -20.50
N LEU A 21 0.96 17.49 -19.31
CA LEU A 21 2.12 17.21 -18.45
C LEU A 21 2.71 15.81 -18.69
N ASP A 22 2.24 15.09 -19.70
CA ASP A 22 2.88 13.87 -20.19
C ASP A 22 3.96 14.22 -21.23
N HIS A 23 5.22 13.91 -20.93
CA HIS A 23 6.35 14.24 -21.80
C HIS A 23 6.37 13.46 -23.12
N LEU A 24 5.79 12.26 -23.17
CA LEU A 24 5.64 11.49 -24.42
C LEU A 24 4.52 12.10 -25.27
N GLN A 25 3.41 12.48 -24.64
CA GLN A 25 2.34 13.18 -25.35
C GLN A 25 2.81 14.53 -25.89
N ALA A 26 3.55 15.32 -25.11
CA ALA A 26 4.12 16.59 -25.57
C ALA A 26 5.07 16.39 -26.76
N SER A 27 5.83 15.29 -26.77
CA SER A 27 6.71 14.91 -27.90
C SER A 27 5.91 14.56 -29.15
N ARG A 28 4.80 13.83 -29.02
CA ARG A 28 3.89 13.53 -30.12
C ARG A 28 3.22 14.78 -30.65
N THR A 29 2.67 15.62 -29.77
CA THR A 29 2.03 16.89 -30.15
C THR A 29 3.01 17.81 -30.90
N LEU A 30 4.29 17.84 -30.51
CA LEU A 30 5.32 18.56 -31.28
C LEU A 30 5.37 18.08 -32.74
N ALA A 31 5.39 16.77 -32.98
CA ALA A 31 5.41 16.22 -34.34
C ALA A 31 4.12 16.52 -35.11
N GLU A 32 2.96 16.36 -34.46
CA GLU A 32 1.64 16.62 -35.05
C GLU A 32 1.42 18.09 -35.43
N VAL A 33 1.99 19.03 -34.68
CA VAL A 33 1.85 20.46 -34.98
C VAL A 33 2.75 20.88 -36.15
N LEU A 34 3.85 20.17 -36.37
CA LEU A 34 4.80 20.42 -37.45
C LEU A 34 4.35 19.79 -38.78
N VAL A 35 3.59 18.69 -38.75
CA VAL A 35 3.05 18.01 -39.94
C VAL A 35 1.56 18.33 -40.08
N PRO A 36 1.09 18.83 -41.24
CA PRO A 36 1.82 19.01 -42.49
C PRO A 36 2.43 20.41 -42.65
N ARG A 37 2.25 21.28 -41.67
CA ARG A 37 2.39 22.72 -41.82
C ARG A 37 3.80 23.17 -42.14
N LEU A 38 4.83 22.51 -41.61
CA LEU A 38 6.25 22.83 -41.84
C LEU A 38 7.06 21.69 -42.45
N ALA A 39 6.60 20.44 -42.32
CA ALA A 39 7.27 19.26 -42.84
C ALA A 39 6.27 18.19 -43.26
N ASP A 40 6.75 17.22 -44.04
CA ASP A 40 5.92 16.11 -44.54
C ASP A 40 6.17 14.82 -43.72
N PHE A 41 7.23 14.84 -42.91
CA PHE A 41 7.62 13.81 -41.95
C PHE A 41 8.32 14.48 -40.77
N VAL A 42 7.96 14.08 -39.55
CA VAL A 42 8.67 14.41 -38.31
C VAL A 42 8.86 13.16 -37.46
N ALA A 43 10.06 12.99 -36.92
CA ALA A 43 10.30 12.03 -35.84
C ALA A 43 10.93 12.75 -34.64
N VAL A 44 10.56 12.32 -33.44
CA VAL A 44 11.13 12.79 -32.18
C VAL A 44 11.85 11.61 -31.52
N GLU A 45 13.13 11.81 -31.24
CA GLU A 45 13.98 10.88 -30.52
C GLU A 45 14.42 11.52 -29.21
N LEU A 46 14.10 10.89 -28.07
CA LEU A 46 14.59 11.31 -26.76
C LEU A 46 15.76 10.43 -26.34
N LEU A 47 16.63 10.92 -25.45
CA LEU A 47 17.56 10.03 -24.75
C LEU A 47 16.74 8.92 -24.06
N GLU A 48 17.22 7.67 -24.06
CA GLU A 48 16.49 6.53 -23.49
C GLU A 48 16.00 6.83 -22.07
N ARG A 49 16.90 7.35 -21.23
CA ARG A 49 16.63 7.77 -19.85
C ARG A 49 15.53 8.85 -19.73
N VAL A 50 15.43 9.74 -20.72
CA VAL A 50 14.39 10.78 -20.75
C VAL A 50 13.06 10.17 -21.16
N ALA A 51 13.07 9.28 -22.16
CA ALA A 51 11.87 8.55 -22.58
C ALA A 51 11.30 7.68 -21.45
N ALA A 52 12.16 6.95 -20.75
CA ALA A 52 11.84 6.13 -19.57
C ALA A 52 11.43 6.94 -18.33
N ALA A 53 11.64 8.27 -18.34
CA ALA A 53 11.50 9.14 -17.17
C ALA A 53 12.36 8.72 -15.98
N ASP A 54 13.56 8.21 -16.26
CA ASP A 54 14.50 7.74 -15.23
C ASP A 54 14.92 8.85 -14.26
N TRP A 55 15.34 8.43 -13.07
CA TRP A 55 15.75 9.31 -11.97
C TRP A 55 17.06 10.07 -12.25
N GLU A 56 17.89 9.56 -13.17
CA GLU A 56 19.14 10.20 -13.56
C GLU A 56 18.89 11.48 -14.37
N PRO A 57 19.65 12.56 -14.12
CA PRO A 57 19.49 13.79 -14.86
C PRO A 57 19.74 13.57 -16.36
N ALA A 58 19.10 14.43 -17.17
CA ALA A 58 19.46 14.53 -18.58
C ALA A 58 20.96 14.84 -18.71
N SER A 59 21.62 14.23 -19.69
CA SER A 59 23.07 14.30 -19.79
C SER A 59 23.54 15.67 -20.28
N HIS A 60 24.68 16.11 -19.76
CA HIS A 60 25.43 17.24 -20.32
C HIS A 60 26.37 16.81 -21.46
N VAL A 61 26.61 15.50 -21.60
CA VAL A 61 27.49 14.91 -22.61
C VAL A 61 26.72 13.86 -23.38
N VAL A 62 26.60 14.04 -24.70
CA VAL A 62 25.97 13.10 -25.62
C VAL A 62 26.99 12.77 -26.71
N ASP A 63 27.15 11.49 -26.98
CA ASP A 63 28.01 10.92 -28.02
C ASP A 63 27.30 9.78 -28.75
N GLY A 64 27.97 9.14 -29.72
CA GLY A 64 27.37 8.06 -30.49
C GLY A 64 27.13 6.76 -29.75
N THR A 65 27.57 6.66 -28.48
CA THR A 65 27.23 5.55 -27.57
C THR A 65 25.98 5.82 -26.75
N THR A 66 25.38 7.01 -26.88
CA THR A 66 24.19 7.37 -26.13
C THR A 66 22.96 6.71 -26.73
N LEU A 67 22.30 5.87 -25.94
CA LEU A 67 21.06 5.20 -26.34
C LEU A 67 19.90 6.20 -26.39
N MET A 68 19.18 6.18 -27.50
CA MET A 68 18.01 7.02 -27.79
C MET A 68 16.78 6.14 -27.97
N ARG A 69 15.60 6.72 -27.76
CA ARG A 69 14.31 6.11 -28.08
C ARG A 69 13.51 7.00 -29.00
N ARG A 70 12.97 6.42 -30.07
CA ARG A 70 12.00 7.12 -30.90
C ARG A 70 10.63 7.11 -30.23
N VAL A 71 10.13 8.28 -29.85
CA VAL A 71 8.89 8.40 -29.06
C VAL A 71 7.68 8.88 -29.86
N ALA A 72 7.92 9.49 -31.04
CA ALA A 72 6.86 9.92 -31.93
C ALA A 72 7.35 9.94 -33.39
N VAL A 73 6.47 9.56 -34.30
CA VAL A 73 6.64 9.65 -35.76
C VAL A 73 5.31 10.09 -36.37
N VAL A 74 5.35 11.16 -37.16
CA VAL A 74 4.16 11.70 -37.85
C VAL A 74 4.53 11.99 -39.29
N HIS A 75 3.70 11.59 -40.25
CA HIS A 75 3.94 11.81 -41.67
C HIS A 75 2.64 11.86 -42.49
N GLU A 76 2.73 12.38 -43.72
CA GLU A 76 1.61 12.43 -44.67
C GLU A 76 1.55 11.26 -45.68
N ASP A 77 2.52 10.33 -45.65
CA ASP A 77 2.51 9.18 -46.56
C ASP A 77 1.42 8.14 -46.20
N GLU A 78 1.06 7.30 -47.20
CA GLU A 78 0.19 6.15 -46.97
C GLU A 78 0.79 5.22 -45.88
N PRO A 79 -0.06 4.60 -45.03
CA PRO A 79 0.38 3.72 -43.95
C PRO A 79 1.35 2.63 -44.44
N GLY A 80 2.38 2.33 -43.64
CA GLY A 80 3.31 1.21 -43.86
C GLY A 80 4.69 1.60 -44.40
N ARG A 81 4.83 2.67 -45.19
CA ARG A 81 6.17 3.01 -45.74
C ARG A 81 7.16 3.49 -44.66
N TRP A 82 6.74 4.44 -43.84
CA TRP A 82 7.59 4.97 -42.75
C TRP A 82 7.37 4.23 -41.45
N ASP A 83 6.17 3.73 -41.19
CA ASP A 83 5.86 2.95 -39.98
C ASP A 83 6.78 1.73 -39.84
N ASP A 84 7.07 1.03 -40.95
CA ASP A 84 7.97 -0.12 -40.97
C ASP A 84 9.46 0.27 -41.00
N THR A 85 9.80 1.41 -41.61
CA THR A 85 11.20 1.84 -41.81
C THR A 85 11.74 2.59 -40.60
N VAL A 86 10.87 3.29 -39.87
CA VAL A 86 11.21 4.19 -38.76
C VAL A 86 10.19 3.98 -37.64
N PRO A 87 10.11 2.77 -37.05
CA PRO A 87 9.08 2.44 -36.09
C PRO A 87 9.17 3.32 -34.83
N GLU A 88 8.01 3.68 -34.28
CA GLU A 88 7.92 4.25 -32.94
C GLU A 88 8.30 3.19 -31.88
N GLY A 89 8.87 3.64 -30.77
CA GLY A 89 9.32 2.77 -29.67
C GLY A 89 10.71 2.16 -29.87
N GLU A 90 11.31 2.25 -31.06
CA GLU A 90 12.64 1.71 -31.34
C GLU A 90 13.71 2.38 -30.47
N ALA A 91 14.54 1.56 -29.81
CA ALA A 91 15.75 2.01 -29.14
C ALA A 91 16.94 1.93 -30.13
N LEU A 92 17.70 3.02 -30.26
CA LEU A 92 18.74 3.14 -31.26
C LEU A 92 19.98 3.89 -30.74
N PHE A 93 21.14 3.51 -31.25
CA PHE A 93 22.36 4.30 -31.15
C PHE A 93 22.50 5.14 -32.42
N LEU A 94 22.88 6.40 -32.26
CA LEU A 94 23.14 7.29 -33.38
C LEU A 94 24.66 7.35 -33.59
N PRO A 95 25.20 6.94 -34.75
CA PRO A 95 26.64 6.98 -34.97
C PRO A 95 27.24 8.36 -34.72
N ASP A 96 28.49 8.37 -34.25
CA ASP A 96 29.35 9.55 -34.29
C ASP A 96 29.41 10.10 -35.73
N ASP A 97 29.56 11.42 -35.88
CA ASP A 97 29.55 12.14 -37.16
C ASP A 97 28.19 12.22 -37.89
N THR A 98 27.08 11.94 -37.19
CA THR A 98 25.73 12.20 -37.73
C THR A 98 25.24 13.61 -37.37
N PRO A 99 24.36 14.23 -38.20
CA PRO A 99 23.77 15.54 -37.88
C PRO A 99 22.94 15.52 -36.60
N PHE A 100 22.53 14.33 -36.14
CA PHE A 100 21.83 14.13 -34.87
C PHE A 100 22.76 14.32 -33.68
N VAL A 101 23.91 13.63 -33.68
CA VAL A 101 24.92 13.79 -32.63
C VAL A 101 25.46 15.23 -32.65
N GLU A 102 25.76 15.79 -33.83
CA GLU A 102 26.18 17.20 -33.96
C GLU A 102 25.17 18.17 -33.33
N ALA A 103 23.88 18.02 -33.63
CA ALA A 103 22.84 18.87 -33.06
C ALA A 103 22.77 18.77 -31.53
N MET A 104 22.87 17.54 -30.99
CA MET A 104 22.86 17.31 -29.54
C MET A 104 24.10 17.88 -28.86
N THR A 105 25.29 17.62 -29.39
CA THR A 105 26.55 18.08 -28.79
C THR A 105 26.70 19.60 -28.85
N THR A 106 26.27 20.24 -29.95
CA THR A 106 26.35 21.70 -30.09
C THR A 106 25.17 22.44 -29.44
N GLY A 107 24.06 21.75 -29.20
CA GLY A 107 22.80 22.35 -28.76
C GLY A 107 22.19 23.29 -29.81
N ARG A 108 22.54 23.13 -31.09
CA ARG A 108 22.04 23.96 -32.21
C ARG A 108 21.42 23.11 -33.32
N ALA A 109 20.47 23.68 -34.03
CA ALA A 109 19.88 23.02 -35.20
C ALA A 109 20.91 22.82 -36.32
N VAL A 110 20.87 21.64 -36.96
CA VAL A 110 21.72 21.26 -38.10
C VAL A 110 20.84 21.11 -39.33
N HIS A 111 21.07 21.96 -40.33
CA HIS A 111 20.37 21.93 -41.61
C HIS A 111 21.20 21.17 -42.65
N VAL A 112 20.59 20.18 -43.32
CA VAL A 112 21.18 19.39 -44.40
C VAL A 112 20.41 19.65 -45.71
N PRO A 113 20.75 20.72 -46.47
CA PRO A 113 19.94 21.17 -47.60
C PRO A 113 19.74 20.12 -48.69
N ARG A 114 20.78 19.32 -48.97
CA ARG A 114 20.75 18.27 -50.01
C ARG A 114 19.70 17.18 -49.75
N ARG A 115 19.27 17.02 -48.50
CA ARG A 115 18.26 16.03 -48.09
C ARG A 115 16.95 16.67 -47.65
N ALA A 116 16.82 18.00 -47.77
CA ALA A 116 15.73 18.78 -47.20
C ALA A 116 15.40 18.31 -45.76
N LEU A 117 16.46 18.14 -44.97
CA LEU A 117 16.44 17.59 -43.61
C LEU A 117 16.89 18.68 -42.64
N LEU A 118 16.11 18.89 -41.59
CA LEU A 118 16.47 19.74 -40.47
C LEU A 118 16.46 18.89 -39.20
N VAL A 119 17.54 18.92 -38.44
CA VAL A 119 17.65 18.22 -37.15
C VAL A 119 17.77 19.27 -36.06
N VAL A 120 16.89 19.22 -35.07
CA VAL A 120 16.80 20.24 -34.02
C VAL A 120 16.93 19.57 -32.65
N PRO A 121 17.85 20.03 -31.79
CA PRO A 121 18.02 19.48 -30.47
C PRO A 121 16.93 19.99 -29.52
N LEU A 122 16.48 19.12 -28.63
CA LEU A 122 15.58 19.46 -27.54
C LEU A 122 16.43 19.78 -26.31
N VAL A 123 16.70 21.07 -26.09
CA VAL A 123 17.53 21.53 -24.96
C VAL A 123 16.67 22.29 -23.96
N ALA A 124 16.64 21.79 -22.72
CA ALA A 124 15.97 22.45 -21.61
C ALA A 124 16.96 22.67 -20.46
N ARG A 125 16.99 23.89 -19.90
CA ARG A 125 17.82 24.24 -18.73
C ARG A 125 19.30 23.83 -18.89
N GLY A 126 19.83 23.95 -20.12
CA GLY A 126 21.22 23.60 -20.44
C GLY A 126 21.53 22.10 -20.54
N ARG A 127 20.50 21.24 -20.64
CA ARG A 127 20.64 19.79 -20.81
C ARG A 127 19.94 19.33 -22.09
N VAL A 128 20.56 18.37 -22.77
CA VAL A 128 19.98 17.75 -23.97
C VAL A 128 19.01 16.67 -23.55
N LEU A 129 17.77 16.77 -24.03
CA LEU A 129 16.72 15.77 -23.81
C LEU A 129 16.63 14.78 -24.98
N GLY A 130 17.06 15.21 -26.16
CA GLY A 130 16.98 14.46 -27.41
C GLY A 130 17.03 15.38 -28.62
N THR A 131 16.45 14.91 -29.73
CA THR A 131 16.33 15.64 -31.00
C THR A 131 14.97 15.38 -31.64
N PHE A 132 14.58 16.25 -32.55
CA PHE A 132 13.57 15.92 -33.54
C PHE A 132 14.06 16.29 -34.94
N LYS A 133 13.59 15.56 -35.93
CA LYS A 133 13.99 15.73 -37.32
C LYS A 133 12.79 16.01 -38.20
N LEU A 134 12.96 16.92 -39.12
CA LEU A 134 11.95 17.30 -40.10
C LEU A 134 12.48 16.99 -41.49
N LEU A 135 11.64 16.36 -42.31
CA LEU A 135 11.96 16.08 -43.70
C LEU A 135 10.87 16.63 -44.62
N ARG A 136 11.31 17.25 -45.71
CA ARG A 136 10.43 17.67 -46.81
C ARG A 136 10.68 16.81 -48.05
N LYS A 137 9.61 16.42 -48.72
CA LYS A 137 9.63 15.70 -49.99
C LYS A 137 10.04 16.63 -51.13
N ALA A 138 10.46 16.03 -52.24
CA ALA A 138 10.97 16.73 -53.42
C ALA A 138 9.99 17.77 -54.05
N GLY A 139 8.70 17.72 -53.71
CA GLY A 139 7.69 18.67 -54.19
C GLY A 139 7.60 19.99 -53.39
N ARG A 140 8.33 20.13 -52.29
CA ARG A 140 8.27 21.29 -51.39
C ARG A 140 9.60 22.04 -51.38
N SER A 141 9.58 23.37 -51.21
CA SER A 141 10.81 24.13 -51.05
C SER A 141 11.58 23.68 -49.80
N GLY A 142 12.92 23.65 -49.91
CA GLY A 142 13.80 23.42 -48.76
C GLY A 142 13.57 24.42 -47.63
N PHE A 143 14.15 24.16 -46.45
CA PHE A 143 13.99 25.02 -45.29
C PHE A 143 14.71 26.36 -45.49
N ASP A 144 14.01 27.47 -45.24
CA ASP A 144 14.58 28.83 -45.24
C ASP A 144 14.99 29.28 -43.82
N GLU A 145 15.69 30.41 -43.70
CA GLU A 145 16.14 30.93 -42.39
C GLU A 145 14.98 31.18 -41.41
N ILE A 146 13.81 31.51 -41.93
CA ILE A 146 12.63 31.79 -41.11
C ILE A 146 12.04 30.47 -40.60
N ASP A 147 12.06 29.41 -41.39
CA ASP A 147 11.69 28.06 -40.97
C ASP A 147 12.63 27.59 -39.87
N LEU A 148 13.93 27.80 -40.02
CA LEU A 148 14.91 27.49 -38.97
C LEU A 148 14.57 28.22 -37.66
N ALA A 149 14.32 29.54 -37.72
CA ALA A 149 13.99 30.33 -36.52
C ALA A 149 12.69 29.88 -35.84
N VAL A 150 11.66 29.52 -36.63
CA VAL A 150 10.38 29.03 -36.09
C VAL A 150 10.55 27.65 -35.43
N VAL A 151 11.24 26.74 -36.10
CA VAL A 151 11.44 25.37 -35.58
C VAL A 151 12.35 25.38 -34.35
N ASP A 152 13.38 26.23 -34.32
CA ASP A 152 14.27 26.39 -33.16
C ASP A 152 13.50 26.87 -31.92
N GLU A 153 12.64 27.90 -32.05
CA GLU A 153 11.81 28.38 -30.94
C GLU A 153 10.76 27.35 -30.51
N LEU A 154 10.16 26.59 -31.44
CA LEU A 154 9.27 25.47 -31.09
C LEU A 154 10.02 24.37 -30.36
N GLY A 155 11.22 24.01 -30.83
CA GLY A 155 12.09 23.03 -30.18
C GLY A 155 12.42 23.42 -28.75
N ARG A 156 12.73 24.71 -28.52
CA ARG A 156 12.98 25.26 -27.18
C ARG A 156 11.76 25.18 -26.26
N ARG A 157 10.56 25.53 -26.76
CA ARG A 157 9.30 25.44 -26.00
C ARG A 157 8.95 23.99 -25.68
N ALA A 158 9.03 23.12 -26.68
CA ALA A 158 8.74 21.70 -26.53
C ALA A 158 9.72 21.04 -25.55
N ALA A 159 11.01 21.35 -25.64
CA ALA A 159 12.00 20.84 -24.69
C ALA A 159 11.64 21.23 -23.24
N LEU A 160 11.20 22.47 -23.00
CA LEU A 160 10.77 22.89 -21.66
C LEU A 160 9.51 22.15 -21.19
N CYS A 161 8.52 21.96 -22.07
CA CYS A 161 7.31 21.19 -21.76
C CYS A 161 7.63 19.71 -21.45
N ILE A 162 8.49 19.09 -22.25
CA ILE A 162 8.97 17.71 -22.07
C ILE A 162 9.74 17.58 -20.73
N ASP A 163 10.65 18.51 -20.44
CA ASP A 163 11.39 18.50 -19.16
C ASP A 163 10.47 18.69 -17.95
N ASN A 164 9.52 19.63 -18.03
CA ASN A 164 8.55 19.87 -16.97
C ASN A 164 7.66 18.64 -16.75
N GLY A 165 7.16 18.02 -17.83
CA GLY A 165 6.34 16.80 -17.74
C GLY A 165 7.11 15.64 -17.11
N ARG A 166 8.39 15.47 -17.46
CA ARG A 166 9.27 14.47 -16.83
C ARG A 166 9.46 14.73 -15.33
N LEU A 167 9.77 15.98 -14.95
CA LEU A 167 9.97 16.34 -13.55
C LEU A 167 8.71 16.15 -12.73
N TYR A 168 7.55 16.51 -13.30
CA TYR A 168 6.26 16.28 -12.67
C TYR A 168 5.98 14.79 -12.48
N ARG A 169 6.13 13.96 -13.53
CA ARG A 169 5.98 12.49 -13.42
C ARG A 169 6.87 11.90 -12.33
N ARG A 170 8.10 12.39 -12.20
CA ARG A 170 9.03 11.96 -11.14
C ARG A 170 8.53 12.33 -9.74
N GLU A 171 8.11 13.57 -9.53
CA GLU A 171 7.57 14.03 -8.25
C GLU A 171 6.43 13.12 -7.77
N VAL A 172 5.55 12.78 -8.71
CA VAL A 172 4.38 11.94 -8.49
C VAL A 172 4.76 10.52 -8.15
N GLN A 173 5.70 9.94 -8.90
CA GLN A 173 6.17 8.59 -8.65
C GLN A 173 6.80 8.47 -7.25
N MET A 174 7.61 9.45 -6.83
CA MET A 174 8.22 9.45 -5.49
C MET A 174 7.14 9.50 -4.39
N VAL A 175 6.09 10.28 -4.59
CA VAL A 175 4.97 10.38 -3.66
C VAL A 175 4.19 9.05 -3.58
N GLN A 176 3.90 8.42 -4.71
CA GLN A 176 3.23 7.12 -4.75
C GLN A 176 4.08 6.00 -4.11
N GLU A 177 5.39 6.01 -4.35
CA GLU A 177 6.32 5.07 -3.72
C GLU A 177 6.37 5.25 -2.20
N LEU A 178 6.42 6.50 -1.72
CA LEU A 178 6.36 6.81 -0.29
C LEU A 178 5.06 6.30 0.34
N GLN A 179 3.91 6.56 -0.30
CA GLN A 179 2.60 6.13 0.20
C GLN A 179 2.48 4.60 0.22
N ARG A 180 2.94 3.90 -0.82
CA ARG A 180 2.99 2.43 -0.85
C ARG A 180 3.88 1.87 0.25
N ALA A 181 5.01 2.51 0.54
CA ALA A 181 5.90 2.10 1.63
C ALA A 181 5.27 2.31 3.03
N MET A 182 4.30 3.22 3.16
CA MET A 182 3.56 3.47 4.39
C MET A 182 2.39 2.51 4.63
N LEU A 183 1.98 1.72 3.64
CA LEU A 183 0.92 0.72 3.74
C LEU A 183 1.50 -0.70 3.91
N PRO A 184 0.73 -1.67 4.44
CA PRO A 184 1.19 -3.05 4.51
C PRO A 184 1.33 -3.65 3.10
N ALA A 185 2.51 -4.22 2.80
CA ALA A 185 2.77 -4.85 1.51
C ALA A 185 2.04 -6.20 1.36
N GLU A 186 1.96 -6.98 2.45
CA GLU A 186 1.36 -8.31 2.47
C GLU A 186 0.44 -8.48 3.67
N ALA A 187 -0.62 -9.26 3.46
CA ALA A 187 -1.52 -9.69 4.52
C ALA A 187 -0.83 -10.73 5.43
N PRO A 188 -0.97 -10.64 6.77
CA PRO A 188 -0.38 -11.62 7.67
C PRO A 188 -1.07 -12.98 7.51
N GLN A 189 -0.29 -14.05 7.65
CA GLN A 189 -0.83 -15.40 7.78
C GLN A 189 -1.12 -15.68 9.26
N ILE A 190 -2.38 -15.96 9.58
CA ILE A 190 -2.82 -16.26 10.95
C ILE A 190 -3.77 -17.45 10.95
N ALA A 191 -3.71 -18.27 11.99
CA ALA A 191 -4.62 -19.40 12.14
C ALA A 191 -6.06 -18.90 12.34
N GLY A 192 -7.00 -19.50 11.60
CA GLY A 192 -8.42 -19.20 11.72
C GLY A 192 -8.88 -17.90 11.06
N ALA A 193 -8.01 -17.18 10.34
CA ALA A 193 -8.44 -16.08 9.48
C ALA A 193 -7.62 -15.96 8.20
N ARG A 194 -8.24 -15.48 7.12
CA ARG A 194 -7.55 -15.09 5.88
C ARG A 194 -7.85 -13.64 5.56
N VAL A 195 -6.80 -12.85 5.35
CA VAL A 195 -6.89 -11.41 5.14
C VAL A 195 -6.57 -11.09 3.68
N CYS A 196 -7.35 -10.19 3.09
CA CYS A 196 -7.18 -9.69 1.74
C CYS A 196 -7.21 -8.15 1.78
N PHE A 197 -6.21 -7.52 1.15
CA PHE A 197 -6.14 -6.07 0.99
C PHE A 197 -6.30 -5.72 -0.49
N ARG A 198 -7.05 -4.66 -0.78
CA ARG A 198 -7.00 -3.98 -2.07
C ARG A 198 -6.90 -2.48 -1.83
N TYR A 199 -5.99 -1.85 -2.57
CA TYR A 199 -5.75 -0.44 -2.48
C TYR A 199 -5.55 0.14 -3.88
N ARG A 200 -6.27 1.22 -4.21
CA ARG A 200 -6.15 1.94 -5.47
C ARG A 200 -6.02 3.44 -5.14
N PRO A 201 -4.87 4.07 -5.42
CA PRO A 201 -4.68 5.48 -5.13
C PRO A 201 -5.55 6.36 -6.04
N ALA A 202 -5.83 7.58 -5.57
CA ALA A 202 -6.51 8.61 -6.33
C ALA A 202 -5.82 8.84 -7.68
N GLY A 203 -6.63 9.00 -8.73
CA GLY A 203 -6.15 9.24 -10.08
C GLY A 203 -5.62 10.65 -10.30
N GLN A 204 -5.90 11.59 -9.39
CA GLN A 204 -5.31 12.92 -9.44
C GLN A 204 -3.91 12.92 -8.86
N VAL A 205 -2.98 13.21 -9.77
CA VAL A 205 -1.54 13.19 -9.64
C VAL A 205 -0.97 14.05 -8.48
N ALA A 206 -1.76 14.94 -7.89
CA ALA A 206 -1.37 15.81 -6.77
C ALA A 206 -2.04 15.47 -5.42
N GLN A 207 -2.91 14.45 -5.36
CA GLN A 207 -3.56 14.02 -4.14
C GLN A 207 -2.88 12.75 -3.62
N VAL A 208 -2.14 12.91 -2.52
CA VAL A 208 -1.79 11.79 -1.65
C VAL A 208 -2.99 11.60 -0.76
N GLY A 209 -3.61 10.43 -0.78
CA GLY A 209 -4.76 10.19 0.07
C GLY A 209 -4.38 9.85 1.49
N GLY A 210 -5.38 10.04 2.35
CA GLY A 210 -5.30 9.83 3.78
C GLY A 210 -5.58 8.39 4.19
N ASP A 211 -6.05 7.53 3.30
CA ASP A 211 -6.44 6.15 3.59
C ASP A 211 -5.31 5.30 4.18
N TRP A 212 -5.59 4.60 5.28
CA TRP A 212 -4.76 3.49 5.77
C TRP A 212 -5.54 2.31 6.25
N PHE A 213 -4.83 1.18 6.30
CA PHE A 213 -5.31 -0.04 6.89
C PHE A 213 -4.14 -0.89 7.38
N ASP A 214 -4.43 -1.82 8.28
CA ASP A 214 -3.50 -2.87 8.68
C ASP A 214 -4.26 -4.09 9.22
N ALA A 215 -3.60 -5.23 9.20
CA ALA A 215 -4.03 -6.42 9.93
C ALA A 215 -2.85 -6.88 10.80
N ILE A 216 -3.10 -6.94 12.10
CA ILE A 216 -2.07 -7.04 13.13
C ILE A 216 -2.28 -8.35 13.87
N PRO A 217 -1.37 -9.33 13.76
CA PRO A 217 -1.39 -10.52 14.60
C PRO A 217 -1.26 -10.13 16.07
N LEU A 218 -2.20 -10.59 16.89
CA LEU A 218 -2.25 -10.37 18.33
C LEU A 218 -1.97 -11.69 19.08
N PRO A 219 -1.57 -11.62 20.36
CA PRO A 219 -1.39 -12.82 21.18
C PRO A 219 -2.67 -13.67 21.23
N GLY A 220 -2.54 -14.99 21.27
CA GLY A 220 -3.70 -15.90 21.34
C GLY A 220 -4.27 -16.30 19.97
N CYS A 221 -3.48 -16.20 18.89
CA CYS A 221 -3.95 -16.35 17.51
C CYS A 221 -5.02 -15.32 17.09
N ARG A 222 -5.19 -14.24 17.85
CA ARG A 222 -6.18 -13.19 17.56
C ARG A 222 -5.69 -12.25 16.46
N LEU A 223 -6.62 -11.59 15.79
CA LEU A 223 -6.34 -10.66 14.71
C LEU A 223 -6.91 -9.27 14.99
N GLY A 224 -6.06 -8.27 15.09
CA GLY A 224 -6.45 -6.86 15.04
C GLY A 224 -6.61 -6.40 13.60
N ILE A 225 -7.66 -5.64 13.29
CA ILE A 225 -7.97 -5.13 11.96
C ILE A 225 -8.22 -3.63 12.12
N VAL A 226 -7.54 -2.80 11.33
CA VAL A 226 -7.74 -1.35 11.33
C VAL A 226 -7.93 -0.86 9.91
N ILE A 227 -8.81 0.12 9.75
CA ILE A 227 -8.92 0.95 8.56
C ILE A 227 -9.37 2.35 8.98
N GLY A 228 -8.91 3.36 8.27
CA GLY A 228 -9.22 4.75 8.55
C GLY A 228 -8.79 5.66 7.42
N ASP A 229 -9.19 6.92 7.53
CA ASP A 229 -8.86 7.97 6.56
C ASP A 229 -8.54 9.29 7.27
N VAL A 230 -7.49 9.98 6.81
CA VAL A 230 -6.99 11.23 7.38
C VAL A 230 -7.62 12.34 6.59
N MET A 231 -8.34 13.22 7.28
CA MET A 231 -8.97 14.35 6.64
C MET A 231 -7.92 15.30 6.06
N GLY A 232 -8.09 15.62 4.78
CA GLY A 232 -7.32 16.66 4.10
C GLY A 232 -6.41 16.10 3.01
N PRO A 233 -6.03 16.91 2.02
CA PRO A 233 -5.25 16.43 0.89
C PRO A 233 -3.73 16.48 1.15
N GLY A 234 -3.01 15.56 0.51
CA GLY A 234 -1.61 15.73 0.19
C GLY A 234 -0.64 15.10 1.19
N VAL A 235 0.65 15.43 1.02
CA VAL A 235 1.77 14.74 1.70
C VAL A 235 1.67 14.79 3.23
N THR A 236 1.09 15.86 3.79
CA THR A 236 0.86 15.97 5.24
C THR A 236 -0.07 14.89 5.76
N SER A 237 -1.17 14.60 5.06
CA SER A 237 -2.11 13.54 5.42
C SER A 237 -1.46 12.17 5.37
N ALA A 238 -0.61 11.92 4.36
CA ALA A 238 0.17 10.69 4.27
C ALA A 238 1.15 10.53 5.46
N ALA A 239 1.78 11.63 5.90
CA ALA A 239 2.67 11.60 7.05
C ALA A 239 1.92 11.33 8.37
N ILE A 240 0.74 11.93 8.54
CA ILE A 240 -0.15 11.68 9.70
C ILE A 240 -0.63 10.22 9.67
N MET A 241 -1.07 9.74 8.51
CA MET A 241 -1.48 8.38 8.27
C MET A 241 -0.41 7.37 8.72
N GLY A 242 0.84 7.56 8.30
CA GLY A 242 1.95 6.69 8.72
C GLY A 242 2.20 6.70 10.23
N GLN A 243 2.02 7.85 10.88
CA GLN A 243 2.12 7.99 12.34
C GLN A 243 0.97 7.27 13.06
N LEU A 244 -0.28 7.48 12.62
CA LEU A 244 -1.46 6.83 13.21
C LEU A 244 -1.39 5.31 13.05
N ARG A 245 -1.02 4.80 11.87
CA ARG A 245 -0.82 3.37 11.63
C ARG A 245 0.23 2.79 12.60
N THR A 246 1.36 3.47 12.76
CA THR A 246 2.42 3.05 13.69
C THR A 246 1.96 3.08 15.15
N ALA A 247 1.19 4.10 15.54
CA ALA A 247 0.59 4.22 16.86
C ALA A 247 -0.39 3.06 17.13
N VAL A 248 -1.31 2.79 16.21
CA VAL A 248 -2.26 1.67 16.31
C VAL A 248 -1.52 0.35 16.47
N ARG A 249 -0.49 0.09 15.66
CA ARG A 249 0.29 -1.15 15.76
C ARG A 249 0.95 -1.31 17.13
N THR A 250 1.44 -0.22 17.69
CA THR A 250 2.06 -0.19 19.02
C THR A 250 1.02 -0.39 20.12
N LEU A 251 -0.13 0.27 20.04
CA LEU A 251 -1.23 0.14 21.00
C LEU A 251 -1.87 -1.25 20.95
N ALA A 252 -2.03 -1.82 19.76
CA ALA A 252 -2.55 -3.16 19.55
C ALA A 252 -1.65 -4.23 20.18
N SER A 253 -0.32 -4.03 20.19
CA SER A 253 0.61 -4.95 20.86
C SER A 253 0.44 -5.00 22.39
N GLN A 254 -0.22 -4.01 22.98
CA GLN A 254 -0.56 -3.97 24.40
C GLN A 254 -1.88 -4.71 24.72
N ASP A 255 -2.53 -5.25 23.70
CA ASP A 255 -3.81 -5.96 23.78
C ASP A 255 -4.95 -5.18 24.43
N LEU A 256 -5.03 -3.89 24.11
CA LEU A 256 -6.10 -3.02 24.57
C LEU A 256 -7.43 -3.39 23.91
N ARG A 257 -8.53 -3.20 24.65
CA ARG A 257 -9.88 -3.28 24.07
C ARG A 257 -10.05 -2.20 22.99
N PRO A 258 -10.88 -2.43 21.94
CA PRO A 258 -11.01 -1.48 20.84
C PRO A 258 -11.33 -0.04 21.24
N ASP A 259 -12.26 0.17 22.18
CA ASP A 259 -12.58 1.49 22.70
C ASP A 259 -11.40 2.19 23.40
N GLN A 260 -10.59 1.43 24.14
CA GLN A 260 -9.41 1.95 24.82
C GLN A 260 -8.30 2.30 23.84
N LEU A 261 -8.13 1.48 22.80
CA LEU A 261 -7.18 1.76 21.74
C LEU A 261 -7.55 3.05 21.01
N LEU A 262 -8.81 3.21 20.61
CA LEU A 262 -9.26 4.43 19.92
C LEU A 262 -9.13 5.67 20.82
N ARG A 263 -9.38 5.55 22.13
CA ARG A 263 -9.16 6.64 23.09
C ARG A 263 -7.69 7.05 23.17
N HIS A 264 -6.77 6.10 23.30
CA HIS A 264 -5.33 6.41 23.29
C HIS A 264 -4.86 6.96 21.95
N LEU A 265 -5.46 6.51 20.84
CA LEU A 265 -5.16 7.05 19.51
C LEU A 265 -5.63 8.51 19.39
N ASP A 266 -6.81 8.83 19.91
CA ASP A 266 -7.36 10.18 19.98
C ASP A 266 -6.46 11.11 20.81
N ASP A 267 -6.04 10.68 22.00
CA ASP A 267 -5.10 11.42 22.85
C ASP A 267 -3.76 11.69 22.13
N LEU A 268 -3.28 10.73 21.33
CA LEU A 268 -2.06 10.89 20.55
C LEU A 268 -2.26 11.87 19.39
N ALA A 269 -3.37 11.77 18.66
CA ALA A 269 -3.71 12.65 17.55
C ALA A 269 -3.79 14.11 17.99
N GLN A 270 -4.42 14.39 19.14
CA GLN A 270 -4.48 15.75 19.71
C GLN A 270 -3.10 16.33 20.00
N ARG A 271 -2.12 15.49 20.36
CA ARG A 271 -0.73 15.92 20.62
C ARG A 271 0.08 16.15 19.34
N LEU A 272 -0.32 15.55 18.22
CA LEU A 272 0.33 15.74 16.92
C LEU A 272 0.03 17.12 16.31
N GLY A 273 -1.03 17.80 16.75
CA GLY A 273 -1.34 19.19 16.42
C GLY A 273 -2.78 19.39 15.91
N GLU A 274 -3.19 20.66 15.77
CA GLU A 274 -4.58 21.11 15.46
C GLU A 274 -5.13 20.71 14.08
N GLY A 275 -4.50 19.77 13.36
CA GLY A 275 -4.92 19.29 12.04
C GLY A 275 -4.92 17.77 11.89
N CYS A 276 -4.66 17.00 12.95
CA CYS A 276 -4.68 15.54 12.90
C CYS A 276 -6.09 15.01 13.13
N VAL A 277 -6.97 15.16 12.13
CA VAL A 277 -8.33 14.61 12.17
C VAL A 277 -8.42 13.38 11.29
N ALA A 278 -8.95 12.30 11.84
CA ALA A 278 -8.99 11.01 11.18
C ALA A 278 -10.26 10.23 11.53
N THR A 279 -10.85 9.54 10.55
CA THR A 279 -11.84 8.50 10.84
C THR A 279 -11.11 7.17 11.06
N CYS A 280 -11.61 6.32 11.94
CA CYS A 280 -10.97 5.02 12.21
C CYS A 280 -11.97 3.99 12.71
N VAL A 281 -11.89 2.75 12.23
CA VAL A 281 -12.54 1.60 12.85
C VAL A 281 -11.49 0.56 13.18
N TYR A 282 -11.57 0.02 14.41
CA TYR A 282 -10.67 -1.01 14.89
C TYR A 282 -11.47 -2.21 15.40
N ALA A 283 -11.11 -3.39 14.90
CA ALA A 283 -11.72 -4.66 15.28
C ALA A 283 -10.69 -5.67 15.78
N VAL A 284 -11.08 -6.54 16.69
CA VAL A 284 -10.30 -7.67 17.19
C VAL A 284 -11.13 -8.92 17.01
N TYR A 285 -10.62 -9.86 16.22
CA TYR A 285 -11.21 -11.17 16.03
C TYR A 285 -10.47 -12.23 16.84
N ASP A 286 -11.24 -13.00 17.61
CA ASP A 286 -10.78 -14.20 18.31
C ASP A 286 -11.28 -15.46 17.60
N PRO A 287 -10.38 -16.23 16.95
CA PRO A 287 -10.77 -17.43 16.22
C PRO A 287 -11.02 -18.63 17.13
N VAL A 288 -10.53 -18.62 18.38
CA VAL A 288 -10.76 -19.70 19.35
C VAL A 288 -12.15 -19.56 19.96
N ASP A 289 -12.49 -18.36 20.42
CA ASP A 289 -13.78 -18.07 21.06
C ASP A 289 -14.88 -17.71 20.05
N ARG A 290 -14.52 -17.51 18.77
CA ARG A 290 -15.41 -17.12 17.67
C ARG A 290 -16.16 -15.82 17.96
N ARG A 291 -15.42 -14.81 18.45
CA ARG A 291 -15.97 -13.51 18.81
C ARG A 291 -15.22 -12.40 18.09
N CYS A 292 -15.95 -11.35 17.74
CA CYS A 292 -15.37 -10.13 17.22
C CYS A 292 -15.77 -8.97 18.14
N GLN A 293 -14.78 -8.16 18.49
CA GLN A 293 -14.94 -6.91 19.21
C GLN A 293 -14.60 -5.76 18.27
N ILE A 294 -15.39 -4.71 18.24
CA ILE A 294 -15.19 -3.60 17.30
C ILE A 294 -15.60 -2.27 17.92
N ALA A 295 -14.86 -1.22 17.62
CA ALA A 295 -15.20 0.16 17.96
C ALA A 295 -15.00 1.05 16.74
N ASN A 296 -15.81 2.11 16.62
CA ASN A 296 -15.82 3.02 15.48
C ASN A 296 -15.66 4.47 15.93
N ALA A 297 -14.69 5.18 15.35
CA ALA A 297 -14.42 6.60 15.50
C ALA A 297 -14.76 7.33 14.20
N GLY A 298 -16.07 7.46 13.92
CA GLY A 298 -16.60 8.22 12.78
C GLY A 298 -16.35 7.63 11.39
N HIS A 299 -15.87 6.38 11.29
CA HIS A 299 -15.62 5.71 10.01
C HIS A 299 -16.87 4.97 9.48
N LEU A 300 -16.78 4.47 8.24
CA LEU A 300 -17.84 3.67 7.65
C LEU A 300 -18.02 2.33 8.39
N PRO A 301 -19.27 1.91 8.64
CA PRO A 301 -19.53 0.63 9.28
C PRO A 301 -19.17 -0.53 8.34
N PRO A 302 -18.52 -1.59 8.83
CA PRO A 302 -18.18 -2.74 8.01
C PRO A 302 -19.41 -3.57 7.66
N VAL A 303 -19.27 -4.36 6.58
CA VAL A 303 -20.27 -5.33 6.13
C VAL A 303 -19.87 -6.72 6.59
N LEU A 304 -20.75 -7.37 7.35
CA LEU A 304 -20.65 -8.78 7.70
C LEU A 304 -21.39 -9.62 6.66
N VAL A 305 -20.72 -10.64 6.15
CA VAL A 305 -21.28 -11.65 5.25
C VAL A 305 -21.35 -12.97 6.01
N SER A 306 -22.53 -13.56 6.09
CA SER A 306 -22.72 -14.86 6.72
C SER A 306 -22.08 -15.96 5.87
N PRO A 307 -21.80 -17.15 6.45
CA PRO A 307 -21.32 -18.30 5.68
C PRO A 307 -22.29 -18.73 4.56
N TYR A 308 -23.57 -18.34 4.67
CA TYR A 308 -24.62 -18.61 3.69
C TYR A 308 -24.77 -17.49 2.65
N GLY A 309 -23.95 -16.45 2.69
CA GLY A 309 -23.93 -15.37 1.70
C GLY A 309 -24.93 -14.23 1.98
N GLU A 310 -25.50 -14.17 3.18
CA GLU A 310 -26.36 -13.05 3.59
C GLU A 310 -25.50 -11.87 4.05
N THR A 311 -25.87 -10.64 3.70
CA THR A 311 -25.08 -9.44 4.03
C THR A 311 -25.79 -8.51 4.99
N ALA A 312 -25.07 -8.06 6.02
CA ALA A 312 -25.55 -7.11 7.01
C ALA A 312 -24.50 -6.04 7.30
N VAL A 313 -24.90 -4.78 7.25
CA VAL A 313 -24.08 -3.65 7.74
C VAL A 313 -24.10 -3.70 9.26
N LEU A 314 -22.92 -3.69 9.89
CA LEU A 314 -22.84 -3.69 11.35
C LEU A 314 -23.33 -2.35 11.90
N ARG A 315 -24.26 -2.40 12.85
CA ARG A 315 -24.74 -1.22 13.57
C ARG A 315 -23.81 -0.95 14.74
N LEU A 316 -22.96 0.06 14.60
CA LEU A 316 -21.99 0.49 15.60
C LEU A 316 -22.39 1.86 16.17
N PRO A 317 -22.20 2.11 17.47
CA PRO A 317 -22.25 3.46 18.02
C PRO A 317 -21.32 4.38 17.23
N SER A 318 -21.83 5.53 16.82
CA SER A 318 -21.05 6.50 16.06
C SER A 318 -20.16 7.27 17.02
N GLY A 319 -18.88 6.90 17.10
CA GLY A 319 -17.87 7.74 17.76
C GLY A 319 -17.58 9.00 16.97
N VAL A 320 -16.99 9.99 17.63
CA VAL A 320 -16.39 11.15 16.94
C VAL A 320 -15.12 10.73 16.18
N PRO A 321 -14.76 11.43 15.09
CA PRO A 321 -13.45 11.24 14.47
C PRO A 321 -12.31 11.46 15.47
N ILE A 322 -11.24 10.69 15.29
CA ILE A 322 -9.97 10.82 16.00
C ILE A 322 -9.42 12.24 15.83
N GLY A 323 -8.94 12.83 16.92
CA GLY A 323 -8.39 14.18 17.00
C GLY A 323 -9.43 15.29 17.19
N VAL A 324 -10.73 14.96 17.23
CA VAL A 324 -11.82 15.93 17.43
C VAL A 324 -12.36 15.88 18.86
N GLY A 325 -12.38 14.71 19.49
CA GLY A 325 -12.99 14.51 20.79
C GLY A 325 -12.30 15.33 21.89
N ASP A 326 -13.04 16.16 22.62
CA ASP A 326 -12.63 16.67 23.93
C ASP A 326 -13.40 15.93 25.06
N GLU A 327 -13.21 16.36 26.31
CA GLU A 327 -13.90 15.80 27.48
C GLU A 327 -15.45 15.85 27.41
N SER A 328 -16.03 16.55 26.42
CA SER A 328 -17.48 16.71 26.26
C SER A 328 -18.14 15.65 25.35
N PHE A 329 -17.38 14.82 24.63
CA PHE A 329 -17.93 13.79 23.77
C PHE A 329 -18.13 12.45 24.48
N GLU A 330 -19.08 11.66 24.00
CA GLU A 330 -19.28 10.30 24.49
C GLU A 330 -18.06 9.43 24.20
N PRO A 331 -17.63 8.58 25.14
CA PRO A 331 -16.50 7.70 24.94
C PRO A 331 -16.80 6.70 23.82
N PHE A 332 -15.76 6.29 23.10
CA PHE A 332 -15.86 5.15 22.18
C PHE A 332 -16.42 3.91 22.89
N GLU A 333 -17.25 3.16 22.19
CA GLU A 333 -17.88 1.95 22.73
C GLU A 333 -17.46 0.72 21.91
N THR A 334 -17.04 -0.33 22.63
CA THR A 334 -16.76 -1.63 22.01
C THR A 334 -18.05 -2.44 21.92
N VAL A 335 -18.46 -2.76 20.69
CA VAL A 335 -19.51 -3.72 20.40
C VAL A 335 -18.89 -5.10 20.24
N GLU A 336 -19.52 -6.12 20.81
CA GLU A 336 -19.07 -7.50 20.70
C GLU A 336 -20.18 -8.40 20.15
N PHE A 337 -19.81 -9.28 19.23
CA PHE A 337 -20.75 -10.21 18.60
C PHE A 337 -20.09 -11.55 18.26
N PRO A 338 -20.87 -12.66 18.28
CA PRO A 338 -20.38 -13.95 17.84
C PRO A 338 -20.24 -13.99 16.32
N VAL A 339 -19.27 -14.77 15.85
CA VAL A 339 -18.98 -14.96 14.43
C VAL A 339 -19.11 -16.44 14.09
N ALA A 340 -19.76 -16.75 12.97
CA ALA A 340 -19.81 -18.12 12.46
C ALA A 340 -18.59 -18.42 11.59
N ASP A 341 -18.07 -19.64 11.69
CA ASP A 341 -16.96 -20.12 10.85
C ASP A 341 -17.32 -19.97 9.35
N GLY A 342 -16.43 -19.36 8.58
CA GLY A 342 -16.63 -19.05 7.15
C GLY A 342 -17.35 -17.73 6.88
N ALA A 343 -17.72 -16.96 7.91
CA ALA A 343 -18.20 -15.59 7.75
C ALA A 343 -17.09 -14.68 7.19
N ARG A 344 -17.47 -13.55 6.59
CA ARG A 344 -16.51 -12.56 6.09
C ARG A 344 -16.85 -11.19 6.66
N LEU A 345 -15.83 -10.44 7.06
CA LEU A 345 -15.98 -9.06 7.50
C LEU A 345 -15.23 -8.16 6.53
N VAL A 346 -15.93 -7.17 5.99
CA VAL A 346 -15.42 -6.30 4.93
C VAL A 346 -15.48 -4.85 5.37
N PHE A 347 -14.36 -4.17 5.29
CA PHE A 347 -14.17 -2.77 5.61
C PHE A 347 -13.72 -2.03 4.36
N CYS A 348 -14.18 -0.80 4.18
CA CYS A 348 -13.73 0.04 3.07
C CYS A 348 -13.76 1.51 3.46
N THR A 349 -12.98 2.31 2.74
CA THR A 349 -13.05 3.77 2.78
C THR A 349 -14.15 4.30 1.87
N ASP A 350 -14.48 5.57 2.03
CA ASP A 350 -15.54 6.24 1.29
C ASP A 350 -15.22 6.37 -0.19
N GLY A 351 -13.96 6.48 -0.62
CA GLY A 351 -13.60 6.49 -2.04
C GLY A 351 -14.07 5.26 -2.83
N LEU A 352 -14.35 4.13 -2.17
CA LEU A 352 -15.01 2.97 -2.80
C LEU A 352 -16.51 3.21 -3.06
N LEU A 353 -17.17 3.93 -2.16
CA LEU A 353 -18.63 4.05 -2.09
C LEU A 353 -19.14 5.37 -2.67
N GLU A 354 -18.47 6.47 -2.40
CA GLU A 354 -18.84 7.82 -2.80
C GLU A 354 -18.28 8.19 -4.18
N ARG A 355 -19.13 8.80 -4.99
CA ARG A 355 -18.75 9.41 -6.27
C ARG A 355 -19.55 10.70 -6.44
N ARG A 356 -19.12 11.56 -7.37
CA ARG A 356 -19.87 12.79 -7.73
C ARG A 356 -21.34 12.53 -8.07
N ASP A 357 -21.67 11.35 -8.58
CA ASP A 357 -23.00 10.91 -8.97
C ASP A 357 -23.63 9.86 -8.03
N ARG A 358 -22.95 9.48 -6.94
CA ARG A 358 -23.37 8.39 -6.04
C ARG A 358 -23.04 8.71 -4.58
N ASP A 359 -24.08 8.75 -3.76
CA ASP A 359 -23.95 8.87 -2.31
C ASP A 359 -23.44 7.55 -1.68
N VAL A 360 -22.74 7.65 -0.56
CA VAL A 360 -22.22 6.56 0.27
C VAL A 360 -23.28 5.50 0.54
N ALA A 361 -24.51 5.90 0.89
CA ALA A 361 -25.59 4.96 1.20
C ALA A 361 -25.95 4.05 0.00
N VAL A 362 -25.95 4.60 -1.21
CA VAL A 362 -26.19 3.85 -2.44
C VAL A 362 -24.99 2.95 -2.76
N GLY A 363 -23.78 3.48 -2.60
CA GLY A 363 -22.54 2.71 -2.75
C GLY A 363 -22.51 1.50 -1.81
N LEU A 364 -22.90 1.68 -0.56
CA LEU A 364 -22.95 0.62 0.45
C LEU A 364 -23.93 -0.50 0.07
N GLU A 365 -25.11 -0.16 -0.47
CA GLU A 365 -26.06 -1.18 -0.93
C GLU A 365 -25.53 -1.94 -2.16
N MET A 366 -24.82 -1.26 -3.08
CA MET A 366 -24.14 -1.92 -4.19
C MET A 366 -23.05 -2.88 -3.70
N LEU A 367 -22.23 -2.47 -2.72
CA LEU A 367 -21.21 -3.31 -2.09
C LEU A 367 -21.85 -4.56 -1.48
N ARG A 368 -22.94 -4.40 -0.72
CA ARG A 368 -23.70 -5.51 -0.14
C ARG A 368 -24.22 -6.49 -1.19
N GLY A 369 -24.76 -5.97 -2.30
CA GLY A 369 -25.24 -6.81 -3.40
C GLY A 369 -24.12 -7.65 -4.04
N ARG A 370 -22.90 -7.12 -4.11
CA ARG A 370 -21.72 -7.82 -4.66
C ARG A 370 -21.10 -8.82 -3.69
N LEU A 371 -21.17 -8.54 -2.40
CA LEU A 371 -20.74 -9.43 -1.34
C LEU A 371 -21.70 -10.61 -1.11
N ALA A 372 -22.93 -10.51 -1.60
CA ALA A 372 -23.96 -11.54 -1.42
C ALA A 372 -23.66 -12.82 -2.22
N GLY A 373 -24.12 -13.95 -1.68
CA GLY A 373 -23.99 -15.27 -2.30
C GLY A 373 -22.79 -16.09 -1.80
N THR A 374 -22.69 -17.32 -2.32
CA THR A 374 -21.67 -18.30 -1.91
C THR A 374 -20.82 -18.74 -3.11
N GLY A 375 -19.59 -19.20 -2.87
CA GLY A 375 -18.77 -19.89 -3.88
C GLY A 375 -17.64 -19.09 -4.53
N ARG A 376 -17.51 -17.78 -4.30
CA ARG A 376 -16.34 -16.99 -4.73
C ARG A 376 -15.25 -16.98 -3.67
N THR A 377 -13.99 -16.99 -4.09
CA THR A 377 -12.86 -16.79 -3.17
C THR A 377 -12.87 -15.36 -2.60
N LEU A 378 -12.13 -15.12 -1.53
CA LEU A 378 -12.05 -13.79 -0.92
C LEU A 378 -11.41 -12.79 -1.90
N ASP A 379 -10.32 -13.19 -2.55
CA ASP A 379 -9.63 -12.41 -3.57
C ASP A 379 -10.51 -12.09 -4.77
N ASP A 380 -11.14 -13.09 -5.40
CA ASP A 380 -12.00 -12.86 -6.56
C ASP A 380 -13.18 -11.92 -6.25
N THR A 381 -13.70 -11.97 -5.02
CA THR A 381 -14.74 -11.06 -4.55
C THR A 381 -14.19 -9.64 -4.41
N CYS A 382 -13.01 -9.47 -3.82
CA CYS A 382 -12.38 -8.16 -3.64
C CYS A 382 -12.00 -7.52 -4.98
N ASP A 383 -11.46 -8.29 -5.93
CA ASP A 383 -11.10 -7.82 -7.27
C ASP A 383 -12.33 -7.30 -8.03
N ASP A 384 -13.43 -8.06 -8.05
CA ASP A 384 -14.68 -7.63 -8.70
C ASP A 384 -15.31 -6.40 -8.04
N ILE A 385 -15.23 -6.27 -6.72
CA ILE A 385 -15.71 -5.07 -6.01
C ILE A 385 -14.92 -3.85 -6.46
N VAL A 386 -13.59 -3.93 -6.46
CA VAL A 386 -12.73 -2.80 -6.80
C VAL A 386 -12.85 -2.45 -8.29
N ASP A 387 -12.95 -3.43 -9.18
CA ASP A 387 -13.08 -3.20 -10.62
C ASP A 387 -14.44 -2.64 -11.04
N VAL A 388 -15.53 -3.03 -10.35
CA VAL A 388 -16.88 -2.55 -10.68
C VAL A 388 -17.19 -1.21 -10.01
N LEU A 389 -16.80 -1.02 -8.75
CA LEU A 389 -17.20 0.16 -7.99
C LEU A 389 -16.27 1.36 -8.20
N THR A 390 -15.04 1.13 -8.63
CA THR A 390 -14.02 2.17 -8.76
C THR A 390 -13.77 2.50 -10.23
N PRO A 391 -13.86 3.76 -10.66
CA PRO A 391 -13.48 4.16 -12.02
C PRO A 391 -11.98 3.97 -12.27
N GLU A 392 -11.54 4.03 -13.53
CA GLU A 392 -10.11 3.97 -13.89
C GLU A 392 -9.27 5.08 -13.23
N SER A 393 -9.89 6.23 -12.94
CA SER A 393 -9.27 7.37 -12.27
C SER A 393 -10.18 7.84 -11.12
N PRO A 394 -10.00 7.29 -9.90
CA PRO A 394 -10.82 7.66 -8.76
C PRO A 394 -10.49 9.07 -8.27
N ALA A 395 -11.49 9.75 -7.72
CA ALA A 395 -11.33 11.10 -7.18
C ALA A 395 -10.66 11.11 -5.81
N ASP A 396 -10.74 9.98 -5.09
CA ASP A 396 -10.09 9.75 -3.80
C ASP A 396 -9.42 8.38 -3.78
N ASP A 397 -8.64 8.11 -2.73
CA ASP A 397 -8.09 6.81 -2.48
C ASP A 397 -9.18 5.77 -2.20
N VAL A 398 -8.90 4.52 -2.56
CA VAL A 398 -9.78 3.40 -2.32
C VAL A 398 -9.01 2.34 -1.55
N ALA A 399 -9.41 2.11 -0.30
CA ALA A 399 -8.94 1.00 0.51
C ALA A 399 -10.08 0.02 0.82
N LEU A 400 -9.77 -1.27 0.72
CA LEU A 400 -10.66 -2.39 1.03
C LEU A 400 -9.87 -3.42 1.85
N VAL A 401 -10.38 -3.75 3.02
CA VAL A 401 -9.87 -4.85 3.86
C VAL A 401 -10.98 -5.87 4.00
N ALA A 402 -10.74 -7.09 3.53
CA ALA A 402 -11.67 -8.19 3.71
C ALA A 402 -11.01 -9.30 4.51
N VAL A 403 -11.74 -9.86 5.48
CA VAL A 403 -11.25 -10.93 6.35
C VAL A 403 -12.25 -12.07 6.33
N ALA A 404 -11.81 -13.26 5.90
CA ALA A 404 -12.54 -14.50 6.14
C ALA A 404 -12.24 -15.00 7.56
N LEU A 405 -13.30 -15.27 8.33
CA LEU A 405 -13.29 -15.62 9.73
C LEU A 405 -13.58 -17.12 9.83
N ASP A 406 -12.54 -17.93 9.66
CA ASP A 406 -12.64 -19.38 9.49
C ASP A 406 -12.64 -20.12 10.85
N GLY A 407 -12.20 -19.48 11.93
CA GLY A 407 -12.11 -20.05 13.27
C GLY A 407 -11.00 -21.09 13.42
N ILE A 408 -10.71 -21.50 14.66
CA ILE A 408 -9.86 -22.66 14.94
C ILE A 408 -10.74 -23.82 15.38
N SER A 409 -10.44 -25.03 14.88
CA SER A 409 -11.19 -26.24 15.26
C SER A 409 -11.08 -26.47 16.77
N LYS A 410 -12.20 -26.87 17.40
CA LYS A 410 -12.18 -27.25 18.83
C LYS A 410 -11.28 -28.46 19.10
N GLU A 411 -11.01 -29.28 18.10
CA GLU A 411 -10.09 -30.42 18.23
C GLU A 411 -8.62 -29.98 18.32
N ASP A 412 -8.31 -28.82 17.76
CA ASP A 412 -7.01 -28.15 17.74
C ASP A 412 -6.81 -27.20 18.94
N VAL A 413 -7.75 -27.18 19.88
CA VAL A 413 -7.63 -26.40 21.13
C VAL A 413 -7.83 -27.33 22.32
N ALA A 414 -6.96 -27.21 23.32
CA ALA A 414 -7.13 -27.89 24.60
C ALA A 414 -6.91 -26.88 25.73
N ALA A 415 -7.82 -26.87 26.70
CA ALA A 415 -7.80 -25.97 27.84
C ALA A 415 -7.99 -26.77 29.13
N TRP A 416 -7.27 -26.39 30.18
CA TRP A 416 -7.32 -27.02 31.49
C TRP A 416 -7.24 -25.96 32.58
N ASP A 417 -8.15 -26.07 33.56
CA ASP A 417 -8.02 -25.34 34.82
C ASP A 417 -7.13 -26.14 35.77
N LEU A 418 -6.17 -25.45 36.38
CA LEU A 418 -5.18 -26.01 37.28
C LEU A 418 -5.35 -25.41 38.67
N GLU A 419 -5.38 -26.27 39.68
CA GLU A 419 -5.34 -25.84 41.09
C GLU A 419 -3.95 -25.29 41.42
N ALA A 420 -3.86 -24.31 42.32
CA ALA A 420 -2.60 -23.70 42.73
C ALA A 420 -1.79 -24.57 43.70
N GLU A 421 -1.48 -25.81 43.29
CA GLU A 421 -0.69 -26.78 44.06
C GLU A 421 0.53 -27.25 43.26
N ALA A 422 1.66 -27.48 43.94
CA ALA A 422 2.88 -27.99 43.30
C ALA A 422 2.68 -29.36 42.59
N SER A 423 1.70 -30.14 43.04
CA SER A 423 1.26 -31.41 42.43
C SER A 423 0.73 -31.22 40.99
N MET A 424 0.34 -30.01 40.62
CA MET A 424 -0.24 -29.71 39.31
C MET A 424 0.81 -29.50 38.21
N VAL A 425 2.08 -29.22 38.53
CA VAL A 425 3.12 -29.08 37.49
C VAL A 425 3.35 -30.39 36.74
N PRO A 426 3.58 -31.55 37.39
CA PRO A 426 3.68 -32.83 36.68
C PRO A 426 2.40 -33.20 35.92
N ARG A 427 1.23 -32.80 36.43
CA ARG A 427 -0.06 -33.06 35.78
C ARG A 427 -0.23 -32.23 34.51
N ALA A 428 0.13 -30.95 34.54
CA ALA A 428 0.12 -30.07 33.37
C ALA A 428 1.05 -30.61 32.27
N ARG A 429 2.26 -31.05 32.64
CA ARG A 429 3.19 -31.74 31.71
C ARG A 429 2.58 -32.99 31.08
N ALA A 430 1.95 -33.84 31.89
CA ALA A 430 1.30 -35.05 31.40
C ALA A 430 0.11 -34.75 30.47
N GLN A 431 -0.69 -33.73 30.78
CA GLN A 431 -1.80 -33.26 29.94
C GLN A 431 -1.31 -32.70 28.60
N ALA A 432 -0.29 -31.84 28.62
CA ALA A 432 0.33 -31.31 27.42
C ALA A 432 0.90 -32.44 26.55
N THR A 433 1.67 -33.35 27.15
CA THR A 433 2.24 -34.52 26.47
C THR A 433 1.16 -35.39 25.82
N ALA A 434 0.11 -35.74 26.57
CA ALA A 434 -0.99 -36.54 26.04
C ALA A 434 -1.65 -35.86 24.84
N LYS A 435 -1.86 -34.53 24.91
CA LYS A 435 -2.49 -33.79 23.81
C LYS A 435 -1.58 -33.64 22.58
N LEU A 436 -0.27 -33.45 22.78
CA LEU A 436 0.69 -33.43 21.67
C LEU A 436 0.73 -34.78 20.95
N LEU A 437 0.70 -35.89 21.69
CA LEU A 437 0.65 -37.23 21.11
C LEU A 437 -0.65 -37.47 20.34
N ASP A 438 -1.79 -37.01 20.86
CA ASP A 438 -3.10 -37.03 20.19
C ASP A 438 -3.07 -36.23 18.87
N TRP A 439 -2.40 -35.07 18.86
CA TRP A 439 -2.18 -34.28 17.64
C TRP A 439 -1.10 -34.80 16.70
N GLY A 440 -0.42 -35.90 17.05
CA GLY A 440 0.67 -36.48 16.26
C GLY A 440 1.99 -35.72 16.34
N LEU A 441 2.14 -34.79 17.28
CA LEU A 441 3.30 -33.89 17.43
C LEU A 441 4.37 -34.48 18.37
N ARG A 442 4.73 -35.76 18.16
CA ARG A 442 5.64 -36.49 19.05
C ARG A 442 7.03 -35.84 19.17
N GLU A 443 7.51 -35.21 18.11
CA GLU A 443 8.82 -34.55 18.05
C GLU A 443 8.89 -33.30 18.93
N LEU A 444 7.75 -32.70 19.27
CA LEU A 444 7.69 -31.49 20.09
C LEU A 444 7.54 -31.78 21.59
N VAL A 445 7.27 -33.04 21.97
CA VAL A 445 6.89 -33.41 23.34
C VAL A 445 7.94 -32.96 24.36
N ASP A 446 9.20 -33.33 24.18
CA ASP A 446 10.25 -33.05 25.16
C ASP A 446 10.44 -31.54 25.38
N THR A 447 10.44 -30.76 24.30
CA THR A 447 10.60 -29.30 24.36
C THR A 447 9.37 -28.63 24.99
N VAL A 448 8.17 -28.94 24.50
CA VAL A 448 6.93 -28.30 24.98
C VAL A 448 6.63 -28.69 26.42
N GLU A 449 6.89 -29.94 26.81
CA GLU A 449 6.77 -30.40 28.20
C GLU A 449 7.64 -29.55 29.14
N LEU A 450 8.90 -29.30 28.77
CA LEU A 450 9.81 -28.47 29.55
C LEU A 450 9.29 -27.03 29.65
N LEU A 451 8.88 -26.44 28.53
CA LEU A 451 8.37 -25.07 28.50
C LEU A 451 7.08 -24.88 29.31
N VAL A 452 6.15 -25.84 29.21
CA VAL A 452 4.94 -25.89 30.04
C VAL A 452 5.31 -25.97 31.51
N SER A 453 6.29 -26.80 31.87
CA SER A 453 6.78 -26.90 33.25
C SER A 453 7.21 -25.54 33.80
N GLU A 454 8.00 -24.79 33.03
CA GLU A 454 8.51 -23.48 33.45
C GLU A 454 7.39 -22.44 33.57
N LEU A 455 6.47 -22.37 32.60
CA LEU A 455 5.36 -21.41 32.64
C LEU A 455 4.40 -21.69 33.80
N VAL A 456 4.00 -22.96 34.00
CA VAL A 456 3.09 -23.34 35.10
C VAL A 456 3.77 -23.16 36.46
N THR A 457 5.05 -23.49 36.59
CA THR A 457 5.80 -23.25 37.83
C THR A 457 5.88 -21.74 38.13
N ASN A 458 6.12 -20.92 37.11
CA ASN A 458 6.13 -19.46 37.27
C ASN A 458 4.75 -18.92 37.69
N ALA A 459 3.66 -19.43 37.11
CA ALA A 459 2.30 -19.08 37.52
C ALA A 459 2.00 -19.51 38.97
N LEU A 460 2.48 -20.68 39.41
CA LEU A 460 2.32 -21.13 40.80
C LEU A 460 3.09 -20.29 41.82
N LEU A 461 4.32 -19.88 41.48
CA LEU A 461 5.18 -19.11 42.39
C LEU A 461 4.80 -17.63 42.47
N HIS A 462 4.25 -17.07 41.39
CA HIS A 462 4.03 -15.63 41.23
C HIS A 462 2.57 -15.23 40.93
N GLY A 463 1.64 -16.19 40.88
CA GLY A 463 0.20 -15.98 40.75
C GLY A 463 -0.51 -15.91 42.11
N ALA A 464 -1.82 -15.66 42.10
CA ALA A 464 -2.65 -15.41 43.28
C ALA A 464 -3.79 -16.43 43.52
N GLY A 465 -3.87 -17.53 42.75
CA GLY A 465 -4.65 -18.72 43.10
C GLY A 465 -5.36 -19.45 41.96
N ALA A 466 -5.73 -18.78 40.87
CA ALA A 466 -6.33 -19.43 39.70
C ALA A 466 -5.31 -19.55 38.57
N ILE A 467 -5.10 -20.77 38.04
CA ILE A 467 -4.18 -21.01 36.93
C ILE A 467 -4.92 -21.75 35.82
N GLY A 468 -4.87 -21.23 34.61
CA GLY A 468 -5.38 -21.88 33.42
C GLY A 468 -4.25 -22.17 32.44
N MET A 469 -4.29 -23.32 31.79
CA MET A 469 -3.37 -23.67 30.71
C MET A 469 -4.16 -23.95 29.44
N ARG A 470 -3.69 -23.42 28.30
CA ARG A 470 -4.27 -23.65 26.98
C ARG A 470 -3.19 -24.02 25.98
N LEU A 471 -3.43 -25.04 25.18
CA LEU A 471 -2.67 -25.36 23.97
C LEU A 471 -3.54 -25.12 22.74
N ILE A 472 -2.99 -24.47 21.73
CA ILE A 472 -3.66 -24.16 20.47
C ILE A 472 -2.75 -24.60 19.33
N LYS A 473 -3.26 -25.45 18.44
CA LYS A 473 -2.59 -25.87 17.21
C LYS A 473 -3.10 -25.00 16.05
N GLY A 474 -2.31 -23.97 15.71
CA GLY A 474 -2.57 -23.08 14.58
C GLY A 474 -1.55 -23.26 13.47
N SER A 475 -1.03 -22.14 12.93
CA SER A 475 0.18 -22.12 12.08
C SER A 475 1.44 -22.44 12.88
N THR A 476 1.41 -22.15 14.18
CA THR A 476 2.39 -22.58 15.19
C THR A 476 1.64 -23.29 16.32
N LEU A 477 2.37 -24.02 17.16
CA LEU A 477 1.84 -24.49 18.43
C LEU A 477 1.98 -23.36 19.45
N LEU A 478 0.86 -22.85 19.95
CA LEU A 478 0.81 -21.82 20.99
C LEU A 478 0.43 -22.46 22.32
N CYS A 479 1.20 -22.17 23.36
CA CYS A 479 0.84 -22.47 24.74
C CYS A 479 0.62 -21.17 25.50
N GLU A 480 -0.52 -21.06 26.18
CA GLU A 480 -0.84 -19.97 27.10
C GLU A 480 -0.99 -20.54 28.51
N VAL A 481 -0.37 -19.87 29.48
CA VAL A 481 -0.64 -20.09 30.90
C VAL A 481 -1.11 -18.77 31.48
N ASN A 482 -2.33 -18.76 31.97
CA ASN A 482 -2.92 -17.60 32.62
C ASN A 482 -2.91 -17.77 34.14
N ASP A 483 -2.79 -16.64 34.83
CA ASP A 483 -2.95 -16.57 36.28
C ASP A 483 -3.52 -15.20 36.68
N ASP A 484 -4.02 -15.09 37.90
CA ASP A 484 -4.63 -13.89 38.49
C ASP A 484 -3.60 -12.89 39.07
N GLY A 485 -2.31 -13.15 38.91
CA GLY A 485 -1.23 -12.25 39.28
C GLY A 485 -1.12 -11.02 38.36
N HIS A 486 -0.86 -9.85 38.95
CA HIS A 486 -0.80 -8.58 38.21
C HIS A 486 0.64 -8.12 37.86
N GLU A 487 1.65 -8.75 38.48
CA GLU A 487 3.06 -8.50 38.18
C GLU A 487 3.50 -9.29 36.96
N LEU A 488 4.02 -8.60 35.95
CA LEU A 488 4.53 -9.27 34.75
C LEU A 488 5.87 -9.97 35.06
N PRO A 489 6.08 -11.19 34.54
CA PRO A 489 7.33 -11.91 34.71
C PRO A 489 8.51 -11.10 34.15
N ARG A 490 9.65 -11.13 34.85
CA ARG A 490 10.89 -10.50 34.41
C ARG A 490 11.93 -11.58 34.09
N LEU A 491 12.62 -11.42 32.97
CA LEU A 491 13.84 -12.17 32.70
C LEU A 491 14.91 -11.79 33.73
N CYS A 492 15.21 -12.69 34.65
CA CYS A 492 16.32 -12.54 35.58
C CYS A 492 17.59 -13.13 34.97
N GLN A 493 18.76 -12.51 35.21
CA GLN A 493 20.05 -13.17 34.98
C GLN A 493 20.39 -13.97 36.23
N ALA A 494 20.19 -15.29 36.17
CA ALA A 494 20.56 -16.22 37.22
C ALA A 494 22.01 -16.68 37.02
N ASP A 495 22.82 -16.68 38.07
CA ASP A 495 24.20 -17.15 38.04
C ASP A 495 24.25 -18.69 37.93
N ALA A 496 25.42 -19.25 37.57
CA ALA A 496 25.60 -20.69 37.35
C ALA A 496 25.27 -21.57 38.58
N ASN A 497 25.18 -20.98 39.78
CA ASN A 497 24.85 -21.67 41.03
C ASN A 497 23.43 -21.38 41.56
N ASP A 498 22.66 -20.52 40.90
CA ASP A 498 21.30 -20.20 41.34
C ASP A 498 20.31 -21.33 41.02
N GLU A 499 19.54 -21.75 42.03
CA GLU A 499 18.50 -22.80 41.92
C GLU A 499 17.17 -22.28 41.36
N SER A 500 17.01 -20.96 41.18
CA SER A 500 15.79 -20.31 40.67
C SER A 500 16.12 -19.23 39.62
N GLY A 501 15.11 -18.75 38.88
CA GLY A 501 15.28 -17.64 37.93
C GLY A 501 15.73 -18.00 36.51
N ARG A 502 15.89 -19.29 36.19
CA ARG A 502 16.30 -19.77 34.85
C ARG A 502 15.13 -20.10 33.91
N GLY A 503 13.92 -20.29 34.44
CA GLY A 503 12.79 -20.81 33.64
C GLY A 503 12.47 -19.98 32.41
N LEU A 504 12.33 -18.67 32.57
CA LEU A 504 12.09 -17.77 31.42
C LEU A 504 13.28 -17.66 30.47
N GLN A 505 14.51 -17.94 30.92
CA GLN A 505 15.65 -18.01 30.01
C GLN A 505 15.55 -19.25 29.12
N LEU A 506 15.14 -20.40 29.67
CA LEU A 506 14.89 -21.61 28.88
C LEU A 506 13.78 -21.37 27.85
N VAL A 507 12.68 -20.74 28.28
CA VAL A 507 11.61 -20.31 27.37
C VAL A 507 12.15 -19.43 26.26
N SER A 508 12.99 -18.44 26.59
CA SER A 508 13.59 -17.55 25.61
C SER A 508 14.58 -18.22 24.64
N HIS A 509 15.14 -19.39 24.98
CA HIS A 509 16.07 -20.12 24.11
C HIS A 509 15.39 -21.17 23.24
N LEU A 510 14.29 -21.77 23.73
CA LEU A 510 13.65 -22.91 23.08
C LEU A 510 12.35 -22.54 22.35
N ALA A 511 11.69 -21.46 22.73
CA ALA A 511 10.51 -20.97 22.01
C ALA A 511 10.91 -20.22 20.73
N GLU A 512 10.05 -20.29 19.71
CA GLU A 512 10.12 -19.43 18.53
C GLU A 512 9.94 -17.96 18.93
N ARG A 513 8.89 -17.73 19.72
CA ARG A 513 8.49 -16.44 20.29
C ARG A 513 7.85 -16.71 21.64
N TRP A 514 7.96 -15.76 22.55
CA TRP A 514 7.23 -15.81 23.81
C TRP A 514 6.93 -14.39 24.26
N GLY A 515 5.96 -14.25 25.15
CA GLY A 515 5.58 -12.96 25.65
C GLY A 515 4.64 -13.03 26.83
N THR A 516 4.21 -11.85 27.26
CA THR A 516 3.32 -11.68 28.40
C THR A 516 2.26 -10.66 28.07
N ARG A 517 1.05 -10.86 28.57
CA ARG A 517 -0.10 -9.99 28.30
C ARG A 517 -0.91 -9.81 29.57
N ARG A 518 -1.43 -8.60 29.79
CA ARG A 518 -2.38 -8.33 30.87
C ARG A 518 -3.79 -8.70 30.42
N THR A 519 -4.58 -9.22 31.33
CA THR A 519 -6.02 -9.43 31.15
C THR A 519 -6.77 -8.68 32.25
N ASP A 520 -8.08 -8.52 32.11
CA ASP A 520 -8.90 -7.88 33.14
C ASP A 520 -8.83 -8.61 34.51
N LEU A 521 -8.50 -9.90 34.50
CA LEU A 521 -8.47 -10.77 35.67
C LEU A 521 -7.04 -11.12 36.14
N GLY A 522 -5.99 -10.72 35.41
CA GLY A 522 -4.61 -11.06 35.75
C GLY A 522 -3.66 -10.93 34.56
N LYS A 523 -2.94 -12.01 34.25
CA LYS A 523 -1.95 -12.05 33.16
C LYS A 523 -1.94 -13.39 32.43
N VAL A 524 -1.37 -13.38 31.24
CA VAL A 524 -1.07 -14.55 30.42
C VAL A 524 0.41 -14.52 30.09
N VAL A 525 1.11 -15.62 30.33
CA VAL A 525 2.45 -15.90 29.80
C VAL A 525 2.28 -16.95 28.71
N TRP A 526 2.90 -16.73 27.56
CA TRP A 526 2.72 -17.61 26.42
C TRP A 526 4.01 -17.84 25.64
N PHE A 527 4.08 -18.96 24.95
CA PHE A 527 5.13 -19.26 23.98
C PHE A 527 4.56 -19.89 22.71
N GLU A 528 5.22 -19.64 21.59
CA GLU A 528 4.98 -20.27 20.29
C GLU A 528 6.15 -21.20 19.96
N HIS A 529 5.83 -22.32 19.31
CA HIS A 529 6.80 -23.25 18.74
C HIS A 529 6.40 -23.60 17.31
N ARG A 530 7.36 -23.70 16.38
CA ARG A 530 7.07 -24.15 15.02
C ARG A 530 6.51 -25.56 15.02
N LEU A 531 5.54 -25.79 14.15
CA LEU A 531 5.08 -27.14 13.82
C LEU A 531 6.08 -27.78 12.82
N PRO A 532 6.23 -29.13 12.82
CA PRO A 532 7.15 -29.85 11.93
C PRO A 532 6.85 -29.69 10.44
#